data_AF-A0A9N7CD93-F1
#
_entry.id   AF-A0A9N7CD93-F1
#
_cell.length_a   1.000
_cell.length_b   1.000
_cell.length_c   1.000
_cell.angle_alpha   90.00
_cell.angle_beta   90.00
_cell.angle_gamma   90.00
#
_symmetry.space_group_name_H-M   'P 1'
#
loop_
_entity.id
_entity.type
_entity.pdbx_description
1 polymer ?
#
loop_
_entity_poly.entity_id
_entity_poly.type
_entity_poly.pdbx_seq_one_letter_code
_entity_poly.pdbx_strand_id
1 'polypeptide(L)'
;MSYDHASRLADHVMSEAPCRSFHFSRPKSSAYWFNLMWIRGKLILTGDGCDMTFTHYQACSSFDAAIKWASESEMDYLLRKADQREEYDADATLQAIIQWANAPVIEALNGGVDERYVQYVEDGRKKYRTVRTPRRDGYRHLCQEYRRAVAAGLQQDFLDNVEVTDPRPITRRETRPEWLDMAHPVFSDFYDFDPCWIRWLRLWKDTLGSDWDPRISAYPPAMVTTHDGRWRIKDELERRLDEPGSRGLDCIFEGSVDCVFSWTRTQKYQFEAIQFACRQIIAAGLVDMTVEVP
;
A
#
# COMPACT_ATOMS: atom_id res chain seq x y z
N MET A 1 32.61 34.62 10.88
CA MET A 1 31.66 35.37 11.73
C MET A 1 31.23 34.45 12.85
N SER A 2 31.63 34.73 14.07
CA SER A 2 31.17 34.01 15.26
C SER A 2 29.74 34.46 15.55
N TYR A 3 28.75 33.62 15.27
CA TYR A 3 27.37 33.89 15.68
C TYR A 3 27.25 33.60 17.17
N ASP A 4 27.39 34.63 17.99
CA ASP A 4 27.09 34.51 19.42
C ASP A 4 25.57 34.41 19.59
N HIS A 5 25.07 33.18 19.67
CA HIS A 5 23.66 32.88 19.85
C HIS A 5 23.10 33.48 21.15
N ALA A 6 23.93 33.67 22.18
CA ALA A 6 23.50 34.24 23.46
C ALA A 6 23.13 35.72 23.33
N SER A 7 23.89 36.49 22.54
CA SER A 7 23.59 37.92 22.29
C SER A 7 22.20 38.14 21.67
N ARG A 8 21.68 37.19 20.88
CA ARG A 8 20.34 37.26 20.28
C ARG A 8 19.20 37.03 21.26
N LEU A 9 19.49 36.40 22.40
CA LEU A 9 18.51 36.09 23.44
C LEU A 9 18.44 37.20 24.51
N ALA A 10 19.45 38.07 24.58
CA ALA A 10 19.61 39.08 25.62
C ALA A 10 18.44 40.08 25.70
N ASP A 11 17.78 40.37 24.58
CA ASP A 11 16.66 41.32 24.50
C ASP A 11 15.27 40.66 24.66
N HIS A 12 15.20 39.36 24.97
CA HIS A 12 13.91 38.68 25.15
C HIS A 12 13.26 39.12 26.47
N VAL A 13 12.02 39.57 26.38
CA VAL A 13 11.19 39.92 27.54
C VAL A 13 10.27 38.76 27.89
N MET A 14 10.27 38.36 29.16
CA MET A 14 9.34 37.36 29.69
C MET A 14 7.97 37.99 29.91
N SER A 15 6.91 37.36 29.40
CA SER A 15 5.52 37.71 29.67
C SER A 15 4.67 36.45 29.82
N GLU A 16 3.59 36.55 30.59
CA GLU A 16 2.62 35.45 30.74
C GLU A 16 1.78 35.32 29.46
N ALA A 17 1.66 34.10 28.95
CA ALA A 17 0.91 33.81 27.73
C ALA A 17 -0.46 33.21 28.08
N PRO A 18 -1.55 33.62 27.40
CA PRO A 18 -2.86 32.97 27.55
C PRO A 18 -2.78 31.48 27.20
N CYS A 19 -3.33 30.64 28.08
CA CYS A 19 -3.34 29.19 27.95
C CYS A 19 -4.68 28.61 28.42
N ARG A 20 -5.15 27.57 27.73
CA ARG A 20 -6.24 26.71 28.21
C ARG A 20 -5.78 25.26 28.12
N SER A 21 -6.04 24.47 29.16
CA SER A 21 -5.69 23.06 29.21
C SER A 21 -6.87 22.24 29.72
N PHE A 22 -7.11 21.10 29.07
CA PHE A 22 -8.22 20.20 29.35
C PHE A 22 -7.68 18.79 29.55
N HIS A 23 -8.06 18.17 30.65
CA HIS A 23 -7.69 16.81 30.99
C HIS A 23 -8.79 15.83 30.58
N PHE A 24 -8.40 14.77 29.88
CA PHE A 24 -9.27 13.68 29.44
C PHE A 24 -8.77 12.37 30.03
N SER A 25 -9.63 11.68 30.76
CA SER A 25 -9.33 10.37 31.33
C SER A 25 -10.60 9.53 31.46
N ARG A 26 -10.42 8.21 31.53
CA ARG A 26 -11.53 7.30 31.80
C ARG A 26 -11.88 7.33 33.28
N PRO A 27 -13.16 7.26 33.66
CA PRO A 27 -13.54 7.15 35.06
C PRO A 27 -12.83 5.96 35.72
N LYS A 28 -12.14 6.22 36.85
CA LYS A 28 -11.43 5.21 37.66
C LYS A 28 -10.29 4.47 36.93
N SER A 29 -9.72 5.04 35.87
CA SER A 29 -8.58 4.47 35.15
C SER A 29 -7.54 5.54 34.84
N SER A 30 -6.28 5.24 35.15
CA SER A 30 -5.14 6.05 34.76
C SER A 30 -4.56 5.66 33.40
N ALA A 31 -5.16 4.72 32.68
CA ALA A 31 -4.73 4.35 31.33
C ALA A 31 -5.43 5.20 30.27
N TYR A 32 -4.70 5.55 29.21
CA TYR A 32 -5.18 6.33 28.05
C TYR A 32 -5.66 7.73 28.42
N TRP A 33 -5.05 8.33 29.44
CA TRP A 33 -5.29 9.73 29.75
C TRP A 33 -4.48 10.61 28.81
N PHE A 34 -5.01 11.80 28.52
CA PHE A 34 -4.31 12.82 27.76
C PHE A 34 -4.82 14.21 28.11
N ASN A 35 -4.00 15.22 27.85
CA ASN A 35 -4.34 16.62 27.95
C ASN A 35 -4.37 17.23 26.55
N LEU A 36 -5.37 18.07 26.29
CA LEU A 36 -5.35 18.98 25.17
C LEU A 36 -5.09 20.40 25.69
N MET A 37 -3.99 21.00 25.27
CA MET A 37 -3.59 22.35 25.64
C MET A 37 -3.58 23.25 24.41
N TRP A 38 -4.20 24.42 24.55
CA TRP A 38 -4.07 25.50 23.59
C TRP A 38 -3.25 26.64 24.20
N ILE A 39 -2.28 27.10 23.44
CA ILE A 39 -1.61 28.38 23.63
C ILE A 39 -1.64 29.10 22.28
N ARG A 40 -1.48 30.42 22.28
CA ARG A 40 -1.53 31.18 21.02
C ARG A 40 -0.53 30.62 19.99
N GLY A 41 -1.04 30.19 18.85
CA GLY A 41 -0.28 29.62 17.74
C GLY A 41 -0.02 28.11 17.83
N LYS A 42 -0.38 27.43 18.93
CA LYS A 42 -0.18 25.99 19.07
C LYS A 42 -1.35 25.25 19.72
N LEU A 43 -1.55 24.02 19.27
CA LEU A 43 -2.39 23.04 19.93
C LEU A 43 -1.50 21.84 20.30
N ILE A 44 -1.54 21.42 21.55
CA ILE A 44 -0.62 20.43 22.11
C ILE A 44 -1.44 19.32 22.75
N LEU A 45 -1.27 18.10 22.25
CA LEU A 45 -1.72 16.86 22.86
C LEU A 45 -0.56 16.29 23.68
N THR A 46 -0.79 15.95 24.95
CA THR A 46 0.20 15.22 25.76
C THR A 46 -0.46 14.12 26.58
N GLY A 47 0.20 12.99 26.81
CA GLY A 47 -0.40 11.93 27.62
C GLY A 47 0.18 10.54 27.41
N ASP A 48 -0.55 9.54 27.88
CA ASP A 48 -0.16 8.12 27.77
C ASP A 48 -0.03 7.71 26.30
N GLY A 49 1.21 7.66 25.81
CA GLY A 49 1.53 7.26 24.44
C GLY A 49 1.09 8.26 23.37
N CYS A 50 0.87 9.52 23.73
CA CYS A 50 0.28 10.52 22.84
C CYS A 50 0.83 11.93 23.07
N ASP A 51 2.00 12.22 22.48
CA ASP A 51 2.50 13.59 22.39
C ASP A 51 2.44 14.08 20.94
N MET A 52 1.75 15.18 20.70
CA MET A 52 1.65 15.81 19.38
C MET A 52 1.50 17.32 19.52
N THR A 53 2.25 18.08 18.73
CA THR A 53 2.16 19.54 18.71
C THR A 53 1.84 20.03 17.31
N PHE A 54 0.73 20.75 17.16
CA PHE A 54 0.41 21.50 15.95
C PHE A 54 0.86 22.94 16.13
N THR A 55 1.62 23.44 15.16
CA THR A 55 1.96 24.87 15.11
C THR A 55 1.26 25.49 13.92
N HIS A 56 0.24 26.31 14.18
CA HIS A 56 -0.54 26.98 13.14
C HIS A 56 -0.98 28.37 13.59
N TYR A 57 -0.15 29.39 13.35
CA TYR A 57 -0.36 30.73 13.90
C TYR A 57 -1.73 31.37 13.59
N GLN A 58 -2.29 31.10 12.41
CA GLN A 58 -3.57 31.66 11.98
C GLN A 58 -4.76 30.90 12.61
N ALA A 59 -4.90 29.61 12.30
CA ALA A 59 -5.94 28.76 12.90
C ALA A 59 -5.87 28.65 14.44
N CYS A 60 -4.69 28.70 15.05
CA CYS A 60 -4.52 28.69 16.52
C CYS A 60 -4.37 30.09 17.13
N SER A 61 -4.80 31.15 16.43
CA SER A 61 -4.72 32.53 16.93
C SER A 61 -5.64 32.81 18.12
N SER A 62 -6.79 32.14 18.17
CA SER A 62 -7.72 32.09 19.29
C SER A 62 -8.03 30.64 19.67
N PHE A 63 -8.56 30.45 20.87
CA PHE A 63 -8.97 29.12 21.33
C PHE A 63 -10.09 28.54 20.45
N ASP A 64 -11.11 29.35 20.17
CA ASP A 64 -12.29 28.91 19.42
C ASP A 64 -11.93 28.49 18.00
N ALA A 65 -11.10 29.30 17.32
CA ALA A 65 -10.59 28.98 15.99
C ALA A 65 -9.76 27.69 16.01
N ALA A 66 -8.92 27.48 17.02
CA ALA A 66 -8.08 26.30 17.13
C ALA A 66 -8.91 25.01 17.27
N ILE A 67 -9.93 25.05 18.13
CA ILE A 67 -10.80 23.90 18.39
C ILE A 67 -11.67 23.59 17.17
N LYS A 68 -12.26 24.62 16.54
CA LYS A 68 -13.04 24.46 15.31
C LYS A 68 -12.18 23.85 14.20
N TRP A 69 -11.03 24.46 13.93
CA TRP A 69 -10.06 24.00 12.94
C TRP A 69 -9.66 22.53 13.15
N ALA A 70 -9.23 22.16 14.36
CA ALA A 70 -8.78 20.80 14.63
C ALA A 70 -9.94 19.77 14.58
N SER A 71 -11.18 20.20 14.88
CA SER A 71 -12.36 19.32 14.80
C SER A 71 -12.85 19.06 13.37
N GLU A 72 -12.61 20.00 12.45
CA GLU A 72 -13.09 19.93 11.06
C GLU A 72 -12.01 19.47 10.07
N SER A 73 -10.74 19.50 10.47
CA SER A 73 -9.62 19.13 9.60
C SER A 73 -9.49 17.63 9.38
N GLU A 74 -9.09 17.26 8.15
CA GLU A 74 -8.77 15.88 7.78
C GLU A 74 -7.47 15.38 8.44
N MET A 75 -7.37 14.07 8.63
CA MET A 75 -6.24 13.41 9.30
C MET A 75 -4.91 13.72 8.63
N ASP A 76 -4.82 13.51 7.31
CA ASP A 76 -3.58 13.73 6.54
C ASP A 76 -3.08 15.16 6.70
N TYR A 77 -3.99 16.13 6.66
CA TYR A 77 -3.66 17.53 6.82
C TYR A 77 -3.12 17.83 8.23
N LEU A 78 -3.82 17.37 9.28
CA LEU A 78 -3.39 17.60 10.65
C LEU A 78 -2.04 16.93 10.94
N LEU A 79 -1.88 15.65 10.61
CA LEU A 79 -0.64 14.92 10.89
C LEU A 79 0.56 15.59 10.21
N ARG A 80 0.41 16.03 8.96
CA ARG A 80 1.46 16.80 8.26
C ARG A 80 1.72 18.16 8.92
N LYS A 81 0.71 18.82 9.48
CA LYS A 81 0.89 20.07 10.25
C LYS A 81 1.60 19.86 11.60
N ALA A 82 1.57 18.64 12.14
CA ALA A 82 2.35 18.23 13.30
C ALA A 82 3.76 17.70 12.92
N ASP A 83 4.21 17.95 11.69
CA ASP A 83 5.49 17.45 11.12
C ASP A 83 5.63 15.92 11.24
N GLN A 84 4.51 15.21 11.29
CA GLN A 84 4.50 13.76 11.22
C GLN A 84 4.74 13.32 9.79
N ARG A 85 5.39 12.18 9.65
CA ARG A 85 5.61 11.52 8.35
C ARG A 85 4.98 10.14 8.40
N GLU A 86 4.42 9.74 7.26
CA GLU A 86 4.02 8.37 7.05
C GLU A 86 5.26 7.48 7.19
N GLU A 87 5.08 6.32 7.80
CA GLU A 87 6.16 5.36 8.01
C GLU A 87 6.04 4.24 6.97
N TYR A 88 7.19 3.63 6.65
CA TYR A 88 7.21 2.52 5.73
C TYR A 88 6.36 1.35 6.26
N ASP A 89 5.46 0.86 5.42
CA ASP A 89 4.53 -0.21 5.75
C ASP A 89 4.90 -1.47 4.96
N ALA A 90 5.68 -2.34 5.59
CA ALA A 90 6.18 -3.59 5.00
C ALA A 90 5.02 -4.51 4.58
N ASP A 91 4.00 -4.64 5.43
CA ASP A 91 2.81 -5.46 5.15
C ASP A 91 2.02 -4.92 3.96
N ALA A 92 1.76 -3.62 3.92
CA ALA A 92 1.03 -3.01 2.80
C ALA A 92 1.85 -3.09 1.50
N THR A 93 3.17 -2.93 1.59
CA THR A 93 4.09 -3.11 0.45
C THR A 93 4.06 -4.55 -0.06
N LEU A 94 4.09 -5.54 0.83
CA LEU A 94 3.95 -6.96 0.48
C LEU A 94 2.62 -7.21 -0.24
N GLN A 95 1.51 -6.67 0.26
CA GLN A 95 0.22 -6.81 -0.39
C GLN A 95 0.22 -6.19 -1.80
N ALA A 96 0.82 -5.01 -1.98
CA ALA A 96 0.93 -4.36 -3.28
C ALA A 96 1.74 -5.23 -4.27
N ILE A 97 2.85 -5.83 -3.83
CA ILE A 97 3.67 -6.75 -4.64
C ILE A 97 2.85 -7.98 -5.08
N ILE A 98 2.13 -8.61 -4.14
CA ILE A 98 1.33 -9.79 -4.43
C ILE A 98 0.16 -9.46 -5.36
N GLN A 99 -0.48 -8.30 -5.20
CA GLN A 99 -1.51 -7.82 -6.11
C GLN A 99 -0.96 -7.59 -7.52
N TRP A 100 0.20 -6.94 -7.63
CA TRP A 100 0.89 -6.74 -8.89
C TRP A 100 1.19 -8.08 -9.59
N ALA A 101 1.68 -9.08 -8.86
CA ALA A 101 1.97 -10.40 -9.42
C ALA A 101 0.72 -11.16 -9.85
N ASN A 102 -0.38 -11.03 -9.11
CA ASN A 102 -1.65 -11.69 -9.42
C ASN A 102 -2.42 -11.03 -10.57
N ALA A 103 -2.25 -9.73 -10.82
CA ALA A 103 -3.08 -8.99 -11.77
C ALA A 103 -3.19 -9.66 -13.16
N PRO A 104 -2.10 -10.09 -13.84
CA PRO A 104 -2.21 -10.73 -15.15
C PRO A 104 -2.89 -12.10 -15.10
N VAL A 105 -2.68 -12.86 -14.01
CA VAL A 105 -3.32 -14.18 -13.80
C VAL A 105 -4.82 -14.00 -13.57
N ILE A 106 -5.21 -12.98 -12.80
CA ILE A 106 -6.61 -12.62 -12.56
C ILE A 106 -7.27 -12.15 -13.85
N GLU A 107 -6.59 -11.32 -14.65
CA GLU A 107 -7.06 -10.88 -15.97
C GLU A 107 -7.25 -12.07 -16.91
N ALA A 108 -6.27 -12.98 -17.02
CA ALA A 108 -6.40 -14.18 -17.84
C ALA A 108 -7.56 -15.09 -17.38
N LEU A 109 -7.75 -15.25 -16.07
CA LEU A 109 -8.87 -16.01 -15.52
C LEU A 109 -10.22 -15.35 -15.80
N ASN A 110 -10.33 -14.05 -15.64
CA ASN A 110 -11.59 -13.32 -15.77
C ASN A 110 -11.93 -12.97 -17.22
N GLY A 111 -10.93 -12.97 -18.11
CA GLY A 111 -11.03 -12.37 -19.42
C GLY A 111 -10.77 -10.86 -19.33
N GLY A 112 -10.40 -10.27 -20.45
CA GLY A 112 -10.13 -8.83 -20.55
C GLY A 112 -11.22 -8.10 -21.33
N VAL A 113 -11.26 -6.77 -21.21
CA VAL A 113 -12.02 -5.90 -22.11
C VAL A 113 -11.04 -4.90 -22.68
N ASP A 114 -10.80 -4.96 -24.00
CA ASP A 114 -10.02 -3.92 -24.67
C ASP A 114 -10.90 -2.67 -24.79
N GLU A 115 -10.46 -1.57 -24.17
CA GLU A 115 -11.05 -0.26 -24.34
C GLU A 115 -10.34 0.47 -25.48
N ARG A 116 -11.08 0.82 -26.54
CA ARG A 116 -10.57 1.69 -27.60
C ARG A 116 -11.45 2.92 -27.75
N TYR A 117 -10.82 4.09 -27.88
CA TYR A 117 -11.52 5.33 -28.19
C TYR A 117 -11.75 5.42 -29.70
N VAL A 118 -13.02 5.37 -30.10
CA VAL A 118 -13.41 5.51 -31.51
C VAL A 118 -14.01 6.90 -31.71
N GLN A 119 -13.41 7.65 -32.62
CA GLN A 119 -13.93 8.95 -33.03
C GLN A 119 -15.18 8.78 -33.89
N TYR A 120 -16.21 9.57 -33.62
CA TYR A 120 -17.41 9.67 -34.45
C TYR A 120 -17.86 11.12 -34.57
N VAL A 121 -18.66 11.42 -35.60
CA VAL A 121 -19.17 12.77 -35.86
C VAL A 121 -20.67 12.79 -35.57
N GLU A 122 -21.09 13.69 -34.70
CA GLU A 122 -22.49 13.93 -34.34
C GLU A 122 -22.71 15.44 -34.38
N ASP A 123 -23.70 15.89 -35.14
CA ASP A 123 -24.00 17.32 -35.37
C ASP A 123 -22.79 18.15 -35.84
N GLY A 124 -21.96 17.57 -36.71
CA GLY A 124 -20.76 18.23 -37.24
C GLY A 124 -19.60 18.39 -36.25
N ARG A 125 -19.74 17.87 -35.01
CA ARG A 125 -18.68 17.90 -33.98
C ARG A 125 -18.06 16.52 -33.80
N LYS A 126 -16.72 16.48 -33.70
CA LYS A 126 -15.96 15.25 -33.40
C LYS A 126 -16.14 14.88 -31.94
N LYS A 127 -16.75 13.73 -31.67
CA LYS A 127 -16.86 13.12 -30.34
C LYS A 127 -16.07 11.81 -30.31
N TYR A 128 -15.74 11.35 -29.11
CA TYR A 128 -15.11 10.05 -28.89
C TYR A 128 -16.05 9.19 -28.06
N ARG A 129 -16.20 7.93 -28.45
CA ARG A 129 -16.87 6.93 -27.62
C ARG A 129 -15.88 5.83 -27.24
N THR A 130 -15.98 5.36 -26.00
CA THR A 130 -15.26 4.17 -25.56
C THR A 130 -15.97 2.95 -26.12
N VAL A 131 -15.30 2.22 -27.01
CA VAL A 131 -15.76 0.91 -27.50
C VAL A 131 -15.05 -0.14 -26.67
N ARG A 132 -15.83 -0.86 -25.85
CA ARG A 132 -15.40 -2.00 -25.07
C ARG A 132 -15.53 -3.27 -25.90
N THR A 133 -14.41 -3.88 -26.27
CA THR A 133 -14.41 -5.15 -27.00
C THR A 133 -14.03 -6.26 -26.02
N PRO A 134 -14.87 -7.28 -25.79
CA PRO A 134 -14.46 -8.42 -24.98
C PRO A 134 -13.22 -9.07 -25.60
N ARG A 135 -12.12 -9.17 -24.86
CA ARG A 135 -11.12 -10.20 -25.13
C ARG A 135 -11.69 -11.52 -24.63
N ARG A 136 -11.33 -12.62 -25.29
CA ARG A 136 -11.66 -14.03 -24.98
C ARG A 136 -12.33 -14.25 -23.62
N ASP A 137 -13.46 -14.97 -23.60
CA ASP A 137 -14.10 -15.43 -22.36
C ASP A 137 -13.02 -16.05 -21.45
N GLY A 138 -12.78 -15.43 -20.29
CA GLY A 138 -11.69 -15.84 -19.41
C GLY A 138 -11.80 -17.30 -18.99
N TYR A 139 -10.68 -17.90 -18.59
CA TYR A 139 -10.60 -19.33 -18.29
C TYR A 139 -11.20 -19.74 -16.93
N ARG A 140 -11.81 -18.82 -16.18
CA ARG A 140 -12.35 -19.09 -14.83
C ARG A 140 -13.39 -20.21 -14.81
N HIS A 141 -14.27 -20.26 -15.81
CA HIS A 141 -15.30 -21.29 -15.90
C HIS A 141 -14.69 -22.68 -16.10
N LEU A 142 -13.74 -22.81 -17.05
CA LEU A 142 -12.98 -24.04 -17.29
C LEU A 142 -12.21 -24.50 -16.04
N CYS A 143 -11.56 -23.57 -15.33
CA CYS A 143 -10.87 -23.90 -14.09
C CYS A 143 -11.81 -24.41 -12.98
N GLN A 144 -13.05 -23.90 -12.93
CA GLN A 144 -14.06 -24.35 -11.97
C GLN A 144 -14.63 -25.71 -12.34
N GLU A 145 -14.88 -25.96 -13.61
CA GLU A 145 -15.33 -27.26 -14.13
C GLU A 145 -14.28 -28.34 -13.88
N TYR A 146 -13.00 -28.05 -14.16
CA TYR A 146 -11.90 -28.97 -13.85
C TYR A 146 -11.83 -29.31 -12.35
N ARG A 147 -11.93 -28.32 -11.46
CA ARG A 147 -11.95 -28.56 -10.01
C ARG A 147 -13.12 -29.45 -9.58
N ARG A 148 -14.29 -29.27 -10.18
CA ARG A 148 -15.47 -30.13 -9.93
C ARG A 148 -15.22 -31.55 -10.43
N ALA A 149 -14.61 -31.70 -11.60
CA ALA A 149 -14.25 -33.01 -12.15
C ALA A 149 -13.22 -33.74 -11.28
N VAL A 150 -12.18 -33.05 -10.80
CA VAL A 150 -11.19 -33.61 -9.85
C VAL A 150 -11.86 -34.05 -8.55
N ALA A 151 -12.72 -33.22 -7.96
CA ALA A 151 -13.44 -33.57 -6.73
C ALA A 151 -14.39 -34.77 -6.93
N ALA A 152 -14.90 -34.98 -8.14
CA ALA A 152 -15.75 -36.10 -8.51
C ALA A 152 -14.97 -37.38 -8.90
N GLY A 153 -13.62 -37.33 -8.93
CA GLY A 153 -12.80 -38.45 -9.41
C GLY A 153 -12.85 -38.66 -10.93
N LEU A 154 -13.43 -37.73 -11.68
CA LEU A 154 -13.61 -37.76 -13.13
C LEU A 154 -12.47 -37.02 -13.87
N GLN A 155 -11.28 -36.97 -13.26
CA GLN A 155 -10.15 -36.26 -13.85
C GLN A 155 -9.77 -36.82 -15.23
N GLN A 156 -9.98 -38.13 -15.44
CA GLN A 156 -9.67 -38.80 -16.71
C GLN A 156 -10.54 -38.31 -17.89
N ASP A 157 -11.77 -37.86 -17.64
CA ASP A 157 -12.66 -37.31 -18.69
C ASP A 157 -12.18 -35.93 -19.18
N PHE A 158 -11.32 -35.26 -18.40
CA PHE A 158 -10.61 -34.05 -18.81
C PHE A 158 -9.26 -34.36 -19.49
N LEU A 159 -8.72 -35.59 -19.37
CA LEU A 159 -7.37 -35.96 -19.84
C LEU A 159 -7.22 -35.94 -21.37
N ASP A 160 -8.27 -36.28 -22.11
CA ASP A 160 -8.24 -36.36 -23.59
C ASP A 160 -8.18 -34.99 -24.28
N ASN A 161 -8.17 -33.90 -23.52
CA ASN A 161 -8.04 -32.54 -24.02
C ASN A 161 -7.26 -31.65 -23.03
N VAL A 162 -6.33 -32.19 -22.22
CA VAL A 162 -5.62 -31.38 -21.19
C VAL A 162 -4.83 -30.22 -21.76
N GLU A 163 -4.24 -30.41 -22.96
CA GLU A 163 -3.60 -29.33 -23.71
C GLU A 163 -4.58 -28.20 -24.10
N VAL A 164 -5.88 -28.49 -24.11
CA VAL A 164 -7.00 -27.56 -24.39
C VAL A 164 -7.71 -27.08 -23.11
N THR A 165 -7.63 -27.82 -22.00
CA THR A 165 -8.54 -27.62 -20.85
C THR A 165 -7.86 -27.19 -19.54
N ASP A 166 -6.55 -27.36 -19.37
CA ASP A 166 -5.78 -26.56 -18.40
C ASP A 166 -4.83 -25.62 -19.17
N PRO A 167 -5.15 -24.34 -19.32
CA PRO A 167 -4.42 -23.44 -20.20
C PRO A 167 -3.06 -22.97 -19.63
N ARG A 168 -2.59 -23.49 -18.49
CA ARG A 168 -1.48 -22.88 -17.75
C ARG A 168 -0.39 -23.86 -17.25
N PRO A 169 -0.03 -24.95 -17.95
CA PRO A 169 1.05 -25.78 -17.46
C PRO A 169 2.38 -25.06 -17.73
N ILE A 170 3.14 -24.79 -16.67
CA ILE A 170 4.56 -24.49 -16.81
C ILE A 170 5.22 -25.84 -17.10
N THR A 171 5.39 -26.16 -18.39
CA THR A 171 6.01 -27.41 -18.81
C THR A 171 7.47 -27.16 -19.14
N ARG A 172 8.33 -28.11 -18.77
CA ARG A 172 9.74 -28.06 -19.19
C ARG A 172 9.79 -28.32 -20.68
N ARG A 173 10.41 -27.43 -21.46
CA ARG A 173 10.68 -27.67 -22.88
C ARG A 173 11.59 -28.89 -23.02
N GLU A 174 11.21 -29.85 -23.86
CA GLU A 174 12.13 -30.90 -24.27
C GLU A 174 13.33 -30.26 -24.94
N THR A 175 14.53 -30.59 -24.47
CA THR A 175 15.77 -29.94 -24.89
C THR A 175 16.08 -30.38 -26.31
N ARG A 176 15.73 -29.57 -27.30
CA ARG A 176 16.21 -29.77 -28.68
C ARG A 176 17.63 -29.17 -28.80
N PRO A 177 18.52 -29.70 -29.66
CA PRO A 177 19.91 -29.25 -29.76
C PRO A 177 20.11 -27.83 -30.31
N GLU A 178 19.04 -27.07 -30.48
CA GLU A 178 19.05 -25.81 -31.20
C GLU A 178 19.20 -24.62 -30.23
N TRP A 179 20.46 -24.16 -30.15
CA TRP A 179 20.89 -22.79 -29.89
C TRP A 179 20.55 -22.16 -28.52
N LEU A 180 21.55 -22.19 -27.61
CA LEU A 180 21.69 -21.27 -26.48
C LEU A 180 22.15 -19.89 -27.00
N ASP A 181 21.22 -19.06 -27.46
CA ASP A 181 21.48 -17.66 -27.79
C ASP A 181 21.35 -16.80 -26.51
N MET A 182 22.48 -16.51 -25.86
CA MET A 182 22.55 -16.01 -24.47
C MET A 182 22.29 -14.50 -24.30
N ALA A 183 21.36 -13.90 -25.06
CA ALA A 183 21.10 -12.45 -24.99
C ALA A 183 19.80 -12.06 -24.23
N HIS A 184 18.92 -13.01 -23.92
CA HIS A 184 17.68 -12.76 -23.17
C HIS A 184 17.70 -13.44 -21.80
N PRO A 185 16.98 -12.92 -20.79
CA PRO A 185 16.91 -13.54 -19.47
C PRO A 185 16.38 -14.98 -19.61
N VAL A 186 17.32 -15.92 -19.45
CA VAL A 186 17.32 -17.37 -19.73
C VAL A 186 16.14 -18.17 -19.14
N PHE A 187 15.27 -17.55 -18.35
CA PHE A 187 14.12 -18.18 -17.69
C PHE A 187 13.04 -18.66 -18.67
N SER A 188 12.85 -17.98 -19.81
CA SER A 188 11.82 -18.33 -20.81
C SER A 188 12.15 -19.52 -21.69
N ASP A 189 13.42 -19.90 -21.76
CA ASP A 189 13.89 -20.78 -22.83
C ASP A 189 13.82 -22.26 -22.43
N PHE A 190 13.78 -22.53 -21.12
CA PHE A 190 13.72 -23.89 -20.55
C PHE A 190 12.29 -24.35 -20.21
N TYR A 191 11.33 -23.43 -20.11
CA TYR A 191 9.95 -23.74 -19.74
C TYR A 191 8.97 -23.01 -20.65
N ASP A 192 7.98 -23.73 -21.17
CA ASP A 192 6.80 -23.11 -21.75
C ASP A 192 5.89 -22.67 -20.62
N PHE A 193 5.60 -21.36 -20.55
CA PHE A 193 4.65 -20.80 -19.61
C PHE A 193 3.78 -19.74 -20.28
N ASP A 194 2.55 -19.62 -19.80
CA ASP A 194 1.67 -18.53 -20.20
C ASP A 194 2.26 -17.18 -19.70
N PRO A 195 2.35 -16.14 -20.55
CA PRO A 195 2.86 -14.82 -20.17
C PRO A 195 2.23 -14.22 -18.91
N CYS A 196 1.01 -14.62 -18.52
CA CYS A 196 0.38 -14.14 -17.29
C CYS A 196 1.16 -14.51 -16.01
N TRP A 197 2.05 -15.51 -16.04
CA TRP A 197 2.87 -15.92 -14.90
C TRP A 197 4.21 -15.19 -14.79
N ILE A 198 4.59 -14.35 -15.77
CA ILE A 198 5.90 -13.66 -15.80
C ILE A 198 6.22 -12.92 -14.50
N ARG A 199 5.22 -12.24 -13.91
CA ARG A 199 5.45 -11.45 -12.68
C ARG A 199 5.77 -12.34 -11.49
N TRP A 200 5.06 -13.46 -11.36
CA TRP A 200 5.35 -14.47 -10.34
C TRP A 200 6.72 -15.14 -10.54
N LEU A 201 7.11 -15.40 -11.79
CA LEU A 201 8.43 -15.95 -12.11
C LEU A 201 9.56 -14.99 -11.76
N ARG A 202 9.36 -13.68 -11.97
CA ARG A 202 10.31 -12.64 -11.52
C ARG A 202 10.45 -12.63 -10.01
N LEU A 203 9.33 -12.61 -9.26
CA LEU A 203 9.38 -12.67 -7.79
C LEU A 203 10.08 -13.94 -7.30
N TRP A 204 9.80 -15.10 -7.90
CA TRP A 204 10.51 -16.33 -7.57
C TRP A 204 12.02 -16.21 -7.78
N LYS A 205 12.44 -15.70 -8.94
CA LYS A 205 13.86 -15.48 -9.26
C LYS A 205 14.51 -14.61 -8.21
N ASP A 206 13.88 -13.50 -7.88
CA ASP A 206 14.48 -12.52 -6.97
C ASP A 206 14.51 -13.04 -5.53
N THR A 207 13.60 -13.93 -5.15
CA THR A 207 13.52 -14.52 -3.81
C THR A 207 14.32 -15.82 -3.69
N LEU A 208 13.76 -16.93 -4.19
CA LEU A 208 14.27 -18.29 -4.01
C LEU A 208 15.18 -18.75 -5.15
N GLY A 209 15.14 -18.03 -6.29
CA GLY A 209 15.83 -18.41 -7.52
C GLY A 209 17.18 -17.70 -7.74
N SER A 210 17.69 -16.92 -6.79
CA SER A 210 18.92 -16.14 -6.97
C SER A 210 20.17 -17.00 -7.19
N ASP A 211 20.22 -18.16 -6.52
CA ASP A 211 21.31 -19.14 -6.63
C ASP A 211 20.96 -20.31 -7.58
N TRP A 212 19.89 -20.16 -8.37
CA TRP A 212 19.40 -21.23 -9.22
C TRP A 212 20.30 -21.45 -10.43
N ASP A 213 20.89 -22.64 -10.52
CA ASP A 213 21.55 -23.13 -11.73
C ASP A 213 20.54 -23.95 -12.58
N PRO A 214 20.23 -23.52 -13.82
CA PRO A 214 19.35 -24.27 -14.74
C PRO A 214 19.82 -25.70 -15.04
N ARG A 215 21.06 -26.07 -14.70
CA ARG A 215 21.70 -27.34 -15.06
C ARG A 215 21.73 -28.39 -13.94
N ILE A 216 21.50 -28.01 -12.66
CA ILE A 216 21.86 -28.86 -11.51
C ILE A 216 20.67 -29.55 -10.80
N SER A 217 19.39 -29.23 -11.12
CA SER A 217 18.15 -29.83 -10.54
C SER A 217 17.95 -29.49 -9.04
N ALA A 218 16.77 -29.15 -8.48
CA ALA A 218 15.51 -29.91 -8.51
C ALA A 218 14.23 -29.08 -8.21
N TYR A 219 14.26 -27.74 -8.23
CA TYR A 219 13.05 -26.92 -8.04
C TYR A 219 12.60 -26.28 -9.36
N PRO A 220 11.56 -26.82 -10.02
CA PRO A 220 11.01 -26.20 -11.21
C PRO A 220 10.31 -24.87 -10.84
N PRO A 221 10.35 -23.85 -11.71
CA PRO A 221 9.52 -22.66 -11.58
C PRO A 221 8.02 -22.97 -11.56
N ALA A 222 7.61 -24.21 -11.88
CA ALA A 222 6.25 -24.71 -11.65
C ALA A 222 5.75 -24.48 -10.22
N MET A 223 6.62 -24.30 -9.22
CA MET A 223 6.17 -23.92 -7.88
C MET A 223 5.35 -22.61 -7.86
N VAL A 224 5.56 -21.68 -8.80
CA VAL A 224 4.77 -20.44 -8.87
C VAL A 224 3.30 -20.67 -9.21
N THR A 225 2.95 -21.80 -9.84
CA THR A 225 1.55 -22.15 -10.15
C THR A 225 0.86 -22.83 -8.97
N THR A 226 1.63 -23.39 -8.04
CA THR A 226 1.12 -24.01 -6.82
C THR A 226 0.82 -22.97 -5.73
N HIS A 227 -0.12 -23.28 -4.85
CA HIS A 227 -0.39 -22.45 -3.68
C HIS A 227 0.83 -22.40 -2.76
N ASP A 228 1.37 -23.57 -2.40
CA ASP A 228 2.50 -23.70 -1.47
C ASP A 228 3.76 -23.00 -1.98
N GLY A 229 4.06 -23.07 -3.27
CA GLY A 229 5.21 -22.36 -3.83
C GLY A 229 5.04 -20.84 -3.80
N ARG A 230 3.84 -20.33 -4.07
CA ARG A 230 3.54 -18.90 -3.89
C ARG A 230 3.59 -18.45 -2.43
N TRP A 231 3.20 -19.31 -1.50
CA TRP A 231 3.38 -19.07 -0.07
C TRP A 231 4.85 -18.93 0.31
N ARG A 232 5.71 -19.84 -0.15
CA ARG A 232 7.16 -19.74 0.11
C ARG A 232 7.78 -18.46 -0.43
N ILE A 233 7.33 -18.00 -1.60
CA ILE A 233 7.76 -16.72 -2.18
C ILE A 233 7.29 -15.56 -1.30
N LYS A 234 6.03 -15.59 -0.84
CA LYS A 234 5.47 -14.58 0.07
C LYS A 234 6.28 -14.52 1.37
N ASP A 235 6.55 -15.67 2.01
CA ASP A 235 7.28 -15.74 3.28
C ASP A 235 8.71 -15.17 3.15
N GLU A 236 9.38 -15.45 2.02
CA GLU A 236 10.71 -14.90 1.76
C GLU A 236 10.66 -13.40 1.44
N LEU A 237 9.61 -12.90 0.78
CA LEU A 237 9.39 -11.46 0.61
C LEU A 237 9.15 -10.77 1.96
N GLU A 238 8.30 -11.34 2.80
CA GLU A 238 8.00 -10.85 4.16
C GLU A 238 9.28 -10.70 4.98
N ARG A 239 10.11 -11.74 5.01
CA ARG A 239 11.42 -11.72 5.68
C ARG A 239 12.36 -10.62 5.17
N ARG A 240 12.33 -10.32 3.87
CA ARG A 240 13.21 -9.31 3.26
C ARG A 240 12.71 -7.89 3.47
N LEU A 241 11.39 -7.68 3.52
CA LEU A 241 10.79 -6.37 3.73
C LEU A 241 10.94 -5.90 5.19
N ASP A 242 11.03 -6.84 6.14
CA ASP A 242 11.26 -6.55 7.57
C ASP A 242 12.71 -6.12 7.89
N GLU A 243 13.67 -6.31 6.98
CA GLU A 243 15.09 -5.95 7.17
C GLU A 243 15.46 -4.72 6.32
N PRO A 244 15.25 -3.48 6.83
CA PRO A 244 15.59 -2.26 6.08
C PRO A 244 17.09 -2.19 5.80
N GLY A 245 17.45 -2.21 4.51
CA GLY A 245 18.84 -2.16 4.04
C GLY A 245 19.41 -3.49 3.56
N SER A 246 18.62 -4.57 3.54
CA SER A 246 19.04 -5.80 2.84
C SER A 246 19.21 -5.50 1.34
N ARG A 247 20.45 -5.60 0.85
CA ARG A 247 20.78 -5.59 -0.58
C ARG A 247 20.04 -6.75 -1.24
N GLY A 248 18.84 -6.51 -1.74
CA GLY A 248 18.03 -7.58 -2.32
C GLY A 248 16.64 -7.18 -2.80
N LEU A 249 16.16 -5.98 -2.45
CA LEU A 249 14.89 -5.47 -2.98
C LEU A 249 15.09 -4.57 -4.21
N ASP A 250 16.26 -3.99 -4.45
CA ASP A 250 16.51 -3.15 -5.64
C ASP A 250 16.22 -3.87 -6.98
N CYS A 251 16.27 -5.21 -7.01
CA CYS A 251 15.94 -6.02 -8.20
C CYS A 251 14.45 -6.38 -8.33
N ILE A 252 13.67 -6.33 -7.25
CA ILE A 252 12.20 -6.52 -7.26
C ILE A 252 11.49 -5.24 -7.77
N PHE A 253 12.19 -4.11 -7.74
CA PHE A 253 11.71 -2.76 -7.94
C PHE A 253 12.38 -2.06 -9.14
N GLU A 254 12.32 -2.63 -10.35
CA GLU A 254 12.45 -1.82 -11.58
C GLU A 254 11.25 -0.85 -11.74
N GLY A 255 10.87 -0.11 -10.69
CA GLY A 255 9.75 0.83 -10.66
C GLY A 255 8.36 0.22 -10.84
N SER A 256 8.21 -1.10 -10.71
CA SER A 256 6.95 -1.79 -11.01
C SER A 256 5.91 -1.73 -9.88
N VAL A 257 6.34 -1.54 -8.64
CA VAL A 257 5.51 -1.37 -7.44
C VAL A 257 6.20 -0.36 -6.54
N ASP A 258 5.49 0.65 -6.06
CA ASP A 258 6.05 1.64 -5.12
C ASP A 258 5.97 1.11 -3.68
N CYS A 259 6.95 1.49 -2.85
CA CYS A 259 6.85 1.26 -1.40
C CYS A 259 5.63 2.01 -0.85
N VAL A 260 4.86 1.32 -0.01
CA VAL A 260 3.70 1.91 0.63
C VAL A 260 4.14 2.55 1.95
N PHE A 261 3.74 3.81 2.13
CA PHE A 261 3.89 4.52 3.39
C PHE A 261 2.50 4.76 3.95
N SER A 262 2.35 4.57 5.26
CA SER A 262 1.06 4.72 5.93
C SER A 262 1.21 5.36 7.29
N TRP A 263 0.13 5.98 7.78
CA TRP A 263 0.11 6.49 9.16
C TRP A 263 0.09 5.33 10.15
N THR A 264 0.99 5.37 11.12
CA THR A 264 1.07 4.35 12.17
C THR A 264 -0.20 4.34 13.01
N ARG A 265 -0.43 3.23 13.72
CA ARG A 265 -1.53 3.12 14.67
C ARG A 265 -1.47 4.22 15.74
N THR A 266 -0.27 4.59 16.18
CA THR A 266 -0.04 5.66 17.16
C THR A 266 -0.46 7.02 16.59
N GLN A 267 -0.06 7.35 15.36
CA GLN A 267 -0.43 8.61 14.70
C GLN A 267 -1.94 8.72 14.49
N LYS A 268 -2.58 7.64 14.04
CA LYS A 268 -4.05 7.56 13.91
C LYS A 268 -4.74 7.78 15.26
N TYR A 269 -4.25 7.14 16.33
CA TYR A 269 -4.79 7.32 17.68
C TYR A 269 -4.63 8.75 18.21
N GLN A 270 -3.48 9.39 17.96
CA GLN A 270 -3.25 10.79 18.32
C GLN A 270 -4.27 11.71 17.63
N PHE A 271 -4.48 11.54 16.32
CA PHE A 271 -5.51 12.27 15.57
C PHE A 271 -6.92 12.07 16.16
N GLU A 272 -7.30 10.82 16.43
CA GLU A 272 -8.59 10.49 17.03
C GLU A 272 -8.77 11.15 18.42
N ALA A 273 -7.72 11.18 19.24
CA ALA A 273 -7.75 11.79 20.56
C ALA A 273 -8.01 13.31 20.49
N ILE A 274 -7.39 14.00 19.52
CA ILE A 274 -7.58 15.44 19.32
C ILE A 274 -9.00 15.72 18.82
N GLN A 275 -9.45 15.00 17.79
CA GLN A 275 -10.82 15.10 17.27
C GLN A 275 -11.85 14.88 18.37
N PHE A 276 -11.64 13.85 19.20
CA PHE A 276 -12.49 13.57 20.35
C PHE A 276 -12.50 14.74 21.35
N ALA A 277 -11.33 15.23 21.78
CA ALA A 277 -11.24 16.32 22.74
C ALA A 277 -11.89 17.62 22.23
N CYS A 278 -11.63 18.00 20.98
CA CYS A 278 -12.24 19.16 20.36
C CYS A 278 -13.77 19.05 20.36
N ARG A 279 -14.31 17.89 19.98
CA ARG A 279 -15.77 17.65 20.00
C ARG A 279 -16.36 17.73 21.41
N GLN A 280 -15.66 17.21 22.42
CA GLN A 280 -16.10 17.32 23.82
C GLN A 280 -16.12 18.77 24.32
N ILE A 281 -15.09 19.54 23.97
CA ILE A 281 -15.00 20.96 24.31
C ILE A 281 -16.14 21.76 23.66
N ILE A 282 -16.44 21.47 22.39
CA ILE A 282 -17.58 22.08 21.67
C ILE A 282 -18.90 21.69 22.33
N ALA A 283 -19.09 20.40 22.65
CA ALA A 283 -20.31 19.90 23.30
C ALA A 283 -20.53 20.50 24.69
N ALA A 284 -19.45 20.86 25.39
CA ALA A 284 -19.51 21.56 26.68
C ALA A 284 -19.87 23.06 26.57
N GLY A 285 -20.04 23.59 25.34
CA GLY A 285 -20.40 24.99 25.10
C GLY A 285 -19.26 25.98 25.39
N LEU A 286 -18.00 25.52 25.32
CA LEU A 286 -16.81 26.30 25.68
C LEU A 286 -16.18 27.06 24.50
N VAL A 287 -16.78 26.95 23.31
CA VAL A 287 -16.27 27.44 22.03
C VAL A 287 -17.39 28.13 21.25
N ASP A 288 -17.10 29.32 20.72
CA ASP A 288 -17.95 29.97 19.72
C ASP A 288 -17.64 29.42 18.31
N MET A 289 -18.57 28.61 17.76
CA MET A 289 -18.41 28.01 16.44
C MET A 289 -18.66 28.98 15.27
N THR A 290 -19.12 30.21 15.55
CA THR A 290 -19.32 31.24 14.51
C THR A 290 -18.01 31.91 14.10
N VAL A 291 -16.93 31.71 14.85
CA VAL A 291 -15.60 32.21 14.52
C VAL A 291 -15.15 31.66 13.16
N GLU A 292 -14.69 32.53 12.28
CA GLU A 292 -14.09 32.16 11.00
C GLU A 292 -12.68 31.62 11.22
N VAL A 293 -12.41 30.44 10.66
CA VAL A 293 -11.06 29.88 10.61
C VAL A 293 -10.42 30.35 9.29
N PRO A 294 -9.31 31.10 9.33
CA PRO A 294 -8.62 31.57 8.14
C PRO A 294 -7.94 30.47 7.33
#